data_AF-A0A7A6NCL2-F1
#
_entry.id   AF-A0A7A6NCL2-F1
#
_cell.length_a   1.000
_cell.length_b   1.000
_cell.length_c   1.000
_cell.angle_alpha   90.00
_cell.angle_beta   90.00
_cell.angle_gamma   90.00
#
_symmetry.space_group_name_H-M   'P 1'
#
loop_
_entity.id
_entity.type
_entity.pdbx_description
1 polymer ?
#
loop_
_entity_poly.entity_id
_entity_poly.type
_entity_poly.pdbx_seq_one_letter_code
_entity_poly.pdbx_strand_id
1 'polypeptide(L)'
;KLAAATVPGGKKVNLSAMAVGDGNGKLPVPDAGQTKLVHEVWRHALNKVSVDNKNKNYIVAELVVPPEVGGFWMRELGLYDDAGTLIAVSNMAESYKPELAEGSGRAQTCRMVIILSNVASVELSIDASTVMATQDYVDDKIAEHEQSCRHPDATLTEKGFTQLSSATNSTSEKLAATPKAVKAANDNANSRLAKNQNGADIQDKSAFLDNVGVTSLTFMKNNGEMPLDADLNTFGPVKAYLGIWSKATSTNATLEKNFPEDNAVGVLEVFAAGNFAGTQRFTTRDGNVYIRRLANKWNGSDGPWGIWRHTQSATRPLSTTIDLNTLGAA
;
A
#
# COMPACT_ATOMS: atom_id res chain seq x y z
N LYS A 1 -48.61 31.26 -24.93
CA LYS A 1 -47.24 31.37 -25.51
C LYS A 1 -46.38 30.12 -25.34
N LEU A 2 -46.65 29.25 -24.37
CA LEU A 2 -45.97 27.95 -24.24
C LEU A 2 -46.06 27.08 -25.52
N ALA A 3 -47.18 27.16 -26.25
CA ALA A 3 -47.35 26.50 -27.57
C ALA A 3 -46.41 27.05 -28.68
N ALA A 4 -45.97 28.30 -28.58
CA ALA A 4 -45.03 28.93 -29.53
C ALA A 4 -43.56 28.68 -29.15
N ALA A 5 -43.27 28.28 -27.91
CA ALA A 5 -41.94 27.84 -27.49
C ALA A 5 -41.68 26.36 -27.84
N THR A 6 -42.73 25.59 -28.11
CA THR A 6 -42.66 24.16 -28.49
C THR A 6 -42.43 23.88 -29.98
N VAL A 7 -42.33 24.90 -30.84
CA VAL A 7 -41.89 24.73 -32.24
C VAL A 7 -40.35 24.59 -32.31
N PRO A 8 -39.80 23.76 -33.22
CA PRO A 8 -38.36 23.63 -33.40
C PRO A 8 -37.70 25.00 -33.66
N GLY A 9 -36.78 25.42 -32.79
CA GLY A 9 -36.12 26.74 -32.86
C GLY A 9 -36.80 27.86 -32.07
N GLY A 10 -37.86 27.58 -31.31
CA GLY A 10 -38.50 28.57 -30.43
C GLY A 10 -37.57 29.05 -29.31
N LYS A 11 -37.63 30.36 -28.98
CA LYS A 11 -36.92 30.93 -27.83
C LYS A 11 -37.41 30.23 -26.56
N LYS A 12 -36.49 29.64 -25.79
CA LYS A 12 -36.81 29.03 -24.50
C LYS A 12 -37.39 30.07 -23.56
N VAL A 13 -38.44 29.68 -22.82
CA VAL A 13 -39.06 30.56 -21.83
C VAL A 13 -38.33 30.38 -20.51
N ASN A 14 -37.78 31.47 -19.97
CA ASN A 14 -37.15 31.51 -18.65
C ASN A 14 -38.17 32.04 -17.64
N LEU A 15 -38.62 31.17 -16.72
CA LEU A 15 -39.51 31.59 -15.63
C LEU A 15 -38.70 32.31 -14.56
N SER A 16 -39.00 33.58 -14.32
CA SER A 16 -38.19 34.46 -13.45
C SER A 16 -38.89 34.79 -12.13
N ALA A 17 -40.20 35.04 -12.19
CA ALA A 17 -40.97 35.57 -11.08
C ALA A 17 -42.35 34.94 -10.98
N MET A 18 -42.90 34.96 -9.77
CA MET A 18 -44.30 34.65 -9.51
C MET A 18 -44.94 35.84 -8.80
N ALA A 19 -46.16 36.17 -9.20
CA ALA A 19 -46.98 37.14 -8.51
C ALA A 19 -48.21 36.49 -7.88
N VAL A 20 -48.67 37.11 -6.81
CA VAL A 20 -49.86 36.77 -6.03
C VAL A 20 -50.84 37.92 -6.18
N GLY A 21 -52.11 37.60 -6.36
CA GLY A 21 -53.20 38.56 -6.46
C GLY A 21 -54.39 38.19 -5.58
N ASP A 22 -55.21 39.20 -5.25
CA ASP A 22 -56.41 39.06 -4.43
C ASP A 22 -57.70 38.94 -5.26
N GLY A 23 -57.60 38.95 -6.59
CA GLY A 23 -58.73 38.83 -7.52
C GLY A 23 -59.75 39.97 -7.43
N ASN A 24 -59.36 41.13 -6.89
CA ASN A 24 -60.26 42.26 -6.59
C ASN A 24 -61.45 41.84 -5.69
N GLY A 25 -61.17 40.96 -4.73
CA GLY A 25 -62.16 40.49 -3.74
C GLY A 25 -63.11 39.40 -4.25
N LYS A 26 -62.86 38.82 -5.43
CA LYS A 26 -63.58 37.62 -5.93
C LYS A 26 -62.59 36.56 -6.38
N LEU A 27 -62.96 35.28 -6.28
CA LEU A 27 -62.17 34.19 -6.83
C LEU A 27 -62.20 34.24 -8.37
N PRO A 28 -61.08 34.54 -9.05
CA PRO A 28 -61.06 34.67 -10.50
C PRO A 28 -61.08 33.29 -11.16
N VAL A 29 -61.68 33.21 -12.35
CA VAL A 29 -61.58 32.03 -13.23
C VAL A 29 -60.40 32.28 -14.18
N PRO A 30 -59.35 31.44 -14.16
CA PRO A 30 -58.19 31.61 -15.04
C PRO A 30 -58.59 31.58 -16.52
N ASP A 31 -58.15 32.58 -17.28
CA ASP A 31 -58.35 32.68 -18.72
C ASP A 31 -56.99 32.73 -19.45
N ALA A 32 -56.87 31.91 -20.49
CA ALA A 32 -55.66 31.82 -21.31
C ALA A 32 -55.36 33.14 -22.07
N GLY A 33 -56.35 34.02 -22.23
CA GLY A 33 -56.19 35.36 -22.80
C GLY A 33 -55.63 36.41 -21.83
N GLN A 34 -55.49 36.10 -20.53
CA GLN A 34 -55.01 37.07 -19.55
C GLN A 34 -53.55 37.46 -19.79
N THR A 35 -53.28 38.76 -19.79
CA THR A 35 -51.93 39.33 -19.90
C THR A 35 -51.41 39.87 -18.58
N LYS A 36 -52.27 39.95 -17.56
CA LYS A 36 -51.99 40.38 -16.20
C LYS A 36 -52.99 39.72 -15.24
N LEU A 37 -52.62 39.64 -13.96
CA LEU A 37 -53.55 39.27 -12.88
C LEU A 37 -54.70 40.29 -12.77
N VAL A 38 -55.85 39.85 -12.24
CA VAL A 38 -57.02 40.72 -12.04
C VAL A 38 -56.68 41.86 -11.07
N HIS A 39 -55.97 41.54 -9.98
CA HIS A 39 -55.39 42.51 -9.08
C HIS A 39 -54.14 41.92 -8.39
N GLU A 40 -52.96 42.32 -8.88
CA GLU A 40 -51.67 41.90 -8.33
C GLU A 40 -51.36 42.66 -7.04
N VAL A 41 -51.08 41.93 -5.96
CA VAL A 41 -50.74 42.50 -4.65
C VAL A 41 -49.27 42.33 -4.30
N TRP A 42 -48.60 41.30 -4.84
CA TRP A 42 -47.18 41.07 -4.59
C TRP A 42 -46.53 40.28 -5.71
N ARG A 43 -45.28 40.60 -6.05
CA ARG A 43 -44.47 39.87 -7.04
C ARG A 43 -43.05 39.73 -6.54
N HIS A 44 -42.47 38.55 -6.74
CA HIS A 44 -41.07 38.31 -6.38
C HIS A 44 -40.44 37.21 -7.23
N ALA A 45 -39.10 37.15 -7.22
CA ALA A 45 -38.35 36.10 -7.90
C ALA A 45 -38.68 34.72 -7.31
N LEU A 46 -38.72 33.70 -8.17
CA LEU A 46 -39.02 32.31 -7.79
C LEU A 46 -37.92 31.73 -6.90
N ASN A 47 -38.30 30.95 -5.87
CA ASN A 47 -37.35 30.22 -5.01
C ASN A 47 -36.91 28.90 -5.65
N LYS A 48 -37.83 28.21 -6.34
CA LYS A 48 -37.56 26.93 -6.98
C LYS A 48 -38.37 26.79 -8.27
N VAL A 49 -37.73 26.28 -9.31
CA VAL A 49 -38.35 25.82 -10.55
C VAL A 49 -37.74 24.46 -10.85
N SER A 50 -38.57 23.42 -10.87
CA SER A 50 -38.10 22.05 -11.06
C SER A 50 -39.11 21.23 -11.85
N VAL A 51 -38.64 20.21 -12.56
CA VAL A 51 -39.52 19.21 -13.17
C VAL A 51 -39.95 18.21 -12.11
N ASP A 52 -41.24 17.84 -12.08
CA ASP A 52 -41.76 16.86 -11.13
C ASP A 52 -41.07 15.49 -11.31
N ASN A 53 -40.75 14.84 -10.20
CA ASN A 53 -40.00 13.59 -10.21
C ASN A 53 -40.83 12.41 -10.77
N LYS A 54 -42.16 12.44 -10.63
CA LYS A 54 -43.06 11.40 -11.12
C LYS A 54 -43.58 11.73 -12.52
N ASN A 55 -43.93 12.98 -12.77
CA ASN A 55 -44.49 13.44 -14.04
C ASN A 55 -43.51 14.37 -14.75
N LYS A 56 -42.71 13.83 -15.67
CA LYS A 56 -41.68 14.60 -16.40
C LYS A 56 -42.22 15.73 -17.28
N ASN A 57 -43.54 15.82 -17.45
CA ASN A 57 -44.22 16.89 -18.18
C ASN A 57 -44.72 18.03 -17.28
N TYR A 58 -44.48 17.94 -15.96
CA TYR A 58 -44.97 18.92 -14.99
C TYR A 58 -43.79 19.77 -14.52
N ILE A 59 -43.93 21.09 -14.65
CA ILE A 59 -43.00 22.04 -14.05
C ILE A 59 -43.65 22.59 -12.80
N VAL A 60 -42.92 22.49 -11.70
CA VAL A 60 -43.28 23.01 -10.39
C VAL A 60 -42.49 24.28 -10.16
N ALA A 61 -43.20 25.40 -10.03
CA ALA A 61 -42.64 26.67 -9.64
C ALA A 61 -43.09 27.00 -8.21
N GLU A 62 -42.15 27.35 -7.34
CA GLU A 62 -42.39 27.66 -5.93
C GLU A 62 -41.90 29.06 -5.59
N LEU A 63 -42.74 29.79 -4.88
CA LEU A 63 -42.45 31.10 -4.32
C LEU A 63 -42.74 31.08 -2.83
N VAL A 64 -41.80 31.52 -2.01
CA VAL A 64 -41.97 31.68 -0.57
C VAL A 64 -42.28 33.14 -0.28
N VAL A 65 -43.48 33.41 0.24
CA VAL A 65 -43.86 34.72 0.78
C VAL A 65 -43.30 34.82 2.20
N PRO A 66 -42.38 35.76 2.48
CA PRO A 66 -41.77 35.88 3.80
C PRO A 66 -42.77 36.39 4.85
N PRO A 67 -42.49 36.23 6.16
CA PRO A 67 -43.37 36.71 7.24
C PRO A 67 -43.59 38.22 7.21
N GLU A 68 -42.59 38.98 6.75
CA GLU A 68 -42.58 40.45 6.66
C GLU A 68 -43.58 41.00 5.65
N VAL A 69 -44.02 40.17 4.69
CA VAL A 69 -44.90 40.56 3.58
C VAL A 69 -46.27 39.92 3.79
N GLY A 70 -47.31 40.73 3.93
CA GLY A 70 -48.67 40.27 4.16
C GLY A 70 -49.70 41.39 4.12
N GLY A 71 -50.86 41.18 4.74
CA GLY A 71 -51.98 42.11 4.76
C GLY A 71 -52.93 41.96 3.57
N PHE A 72 -52.82 40.89 2.79
CA PHE A 72 -53.61 40.68 1.57
C PHE A 72 -54.23 39.28 1.49
N TRP A 73 -55.34 39.21 0.76
CA TRP A 73 -55.94 37.94 0.34
C TRP A 73 -55.21 37.38 -0.87
N MET A 74 -55.07 36.06 -0.92
CA MET A 74 -54.45 35.36 -2.03
C MET A 74 -55.51 34.51 -2.71
N ARG A 75 -55.75 34.78 -3.99
CA ARG A 75 -56.80 34.16 -4.81
C ARG A 75 -56.34 33.79 -6.21
N GLU A 76 -55.28 34.42 -6.70
CA GLU A 76 -54.66 34.13 -7.99
C GLU A 76 -53.13 34.12 -7.90
N LEU A 77 -52.51 33.29 -8.75
CA LEU A 77 -51.08 33.19 -8.95
C LEU A 77 -50.77 33.41 -10.44
N GLY A 78 -49.72 34.18 -10.71
CA GLY A 78 -49.23 34.43 -12.07
C GLY A 78 -47.74 34.10 -12.18
N LEU A 79 -47.36 33.31 -13.18
CA LEU A 79 -45.96 33.05 -13.53
C LEU A 79 -45.50 33.99 -14.63
N TYR A 80 -44.33 34.60 -14.45
CA TYR A 80 -43.77 35.58 -15.38
C TYR A 80 -42.41 35.14 -15.93
N ASP A 81 -42.11 35.57 -17.16
CA ASP A 81 -40.79 35.40 -17.77
C ASP A 81 -39.81 36.54 -17.46
N ASP A 82 -38.57 36.42 -17.93
CA ASP A 82 -37.51 37.44 -17.84
C ASP A 82 -37.89 38.79 -18.49
N ALA A 83 -38.80 38.79 -19.45
CA ALA A 83 -39.36 39.98 -20.09
C ALA A 83 -40.56 40.57 -19.35
N GLY A 84 -40.96 39.99 -18.20
CA GLY A 84 -42.12 40.44 -17.42
C GLY A 84 -43.48 40.08 -18.03
N THR A 85 -43.51 39.15 -19.00
CA THR A 85 -44.74 38.65 -19.63
C THR A 85 -45.37 37.56 -18.78
N LEU A 86 -46.70 37.62 -18.59
CA LEU A 86 -47.45 36.55 -17.93
C LEU A 86 -47.47 35.28 -18.80
N ILE A 87 -46.91 34.20 -18.27
CA ILE A 87 -46.78 32.88 -18.94
C ILE A 87 -47.93 31.95 -18.59
N ALA A 88 -48.35 31.97 -17.34
CA ALA A 88 -49.45 31.14 -16.86
C ALA A 88 -50.14 31.82 -15.68
N VAL A 89 -51.43 31.55 -15.55
CA VAL A 89 -52.29 32.05 -14.46
C VAL A 89 -53.02 30.87 -13.84
N SER A 90 -53.19 30.90 -12.53
CA SER A 90 -53.90 29.88 -11.77
C SER A 90 -54.71 30.56 -10.67
N ASN A 91 -55.87 30.01 -10.35
CA ASN A 91 -56.61 30.38 -9.16
C ASN A 91 -56.15 29.51 -7.97
N MET A 92 -56.29 30.04 -6.76
CA MET A 92 -56.02 29.32 -5.53
C MET A 92 -57.19 29.50 -4.57
N ALA A 93 -57.37 28.53 -3.66
CA ALA A 93 -58.36 28.66 -2.60
C ALA A 93 -58.09 29.94 -1.79
N GLU A 94 -59.17 30.64 -1.41
CA GLU A 94 -59.07 31.92 -0.71
C GLU A 94 -58.31 31.75 0.60
N SER A 95 -57.12 32.35 0.66
CA SER A 95 -56.23 32.28 1.82
C SER A 95 -55.78 33.68 2.20
N TYR A 96 -55.88 34.03 3.47
CA TYR A 96 -55.41 35.31 3.96
C TYR A 96 -53.98 35.18 4.50
N LYS A 97 -53.08 36.03 4.00
CA LYS A 97 -51.70 36.13 4.46
C LYS A 97 -51.57 37.34 5.38
N PRO A 98 -51.60 37.17 6.72
CA PRO A 98 -51.46 38.29 7.64
C PRO A 98 -50.08 38.93 7.54
N GLU A 99 -50.03 40.22 7.82
CA GLU A 99 -48.79 40.98 8.01
C GLU A 99 -48.24 40.75 9.43
N LEU A 100 -46.92 40.88 9.60
CA LEU A 100 -46.29 40.72 10.91
C LEU A 100 -46.91 41.65 11.98
N ALA A 101 -47.33 42.87 11.58
CA ALA A 101 -47.98 43.85 12.44
C ALA A 101 -49.35 43.41 12.98
N GLU A 102 -50.00 42.44 12.33
CA GLU A 102 -51.29 41.87 12.73
C GLU A 102 -51.14 40.74 13.77
N GLY A 103 -49.92 40.55 14.30
CA GLY A 103 -49.62 39.61 15.37
C GLY A 103 -49.41 38.16 14.91
N SER A 104 -49.32 37.90 13.61
CA SER A 104 -49.06 36.56 13.04
C SER A 104 -48.19 36.61 11.78
N GLY A 105 -46.87 36.80 11.94
CA GLY A 105 -45.91 36.59 10.85
C GLY A 105 -45.74 35.11 10.54
N ARG A 106 -46.36 34.62 9.46
CA ARG A 106 -46.13 33.27 8.92
C ARG A 106 -45.49 33.36 7.54
N ALA A 107 -44.53 32.51 7.23
CA ALA A 107 -44.09 32.31 5.86
C ALA A 107 -45.10 31.41 5.13
N GLN A 108 -45.41 31.71 3.88
CA GLN A 108 -46.36 30.92 3.08
C GLN A 108 -45.74 30.55 1.75
N THR A 109 -45.68 29.25 1.46
CA THR A 109 -45.18 28.73 0.19
C THR A 109 -46.31 28.62 -0.82
N CYS A 110 -46.21 29.39 -1.91
CA CYS A 110 -47.07 29.29 -3.08
C CYS A 110 -46.44 28.30 -4.05
N ARG A 111 -47.19 27.28 -4.46
CA ARG A 111 -46.75 26.29 -5.42
C ARG A 111 -47.69 26.29 -6.62
N MET A 112 -47.14 26.54 -7.81
CA MET A 112 -47.87 26.48 -9.05
C MET A 112 -47.31 25.37 -9.92
N VAL A 113 -48.19 24.49 -10.41
CA VAL A 113 -47.82 23.38 -11.29
C VAL A 113 -48.36 23.66 -12.68
N ILE A 114 -47.47 23.71 -13.67
CA ILE A 114 -47.86 23.86 -15.08
C ILE A 114 -47.56 22.56 -15.83
N ILE A 115 -48.48 22.18 -16.71
CA ILE A 115 -48.37 20.98 -17.54
C ILE A 115 -47.97 21.42 -18.94
N LEU A 116 -46.89 20.84 -19.47
CA LEU A 116 -46.38 21.13 -20.81
C LEU A 116 -46.41 19.88 -21.67
N SER A 117 -46.73 20.06 -22.96
CA SER A 117 -46.61 19.02 -23.98
C SER A 117 -45.15 18.69 -24.30
N ASN A 118 -44.22 19.63 -24.10
CA ASN A 118 -42.78 19.40 -24.21
C ASN A 118 -42.00 20.34 -23.28
N VAL A 119 -41.36 19.77 -22.26
CA VAL A 119 -40.56 20.49 -21.25
C VAL A 119 -39.21 21.01 -21.76
N ALA A 120 -38.72 20.56 -22.92
CA ALA A 120 -37.47 21.04 -23.52
C ALA A 120 -37.53 22.51 -23.98
N SER A 121 -38.73 23.07 -24.07
CA SER A 121 -39.01 24.47 -24.43
C SER A 121 -38.82 25.46 -23.26
N VAL A 122 -38.57 24.96 -22.06
CA VAL A 122 -38.36 25.76 -20.85
C VAL A 122 -36.92 25.58 -20.39
N GLU A 123 -36.25 26.69 -20.10
CA GLU A 123 -34.94 26.67 -19.49
C GLU A 123 -35.09 26.76 -17.97
N LEU A 124 -34.56 25.74 -17.28
CA LEU A 124 -34.63 25.59 -15.83
C LEU A 124 -33.40 26.26 -15.24
N SER A 125 -33.38 27.59 -15.25
CA SER A 125 -32.31 28.38 -14.64
C SER A 125 -32.89 29.30 -13.59
N ILE A 126 -32.38 29.20 -12.37
CA ILE A 126 -32.65 30.14 -11.28
C ILE A 126 -31.31 30.79 -10.97
N ASP A 127 -31.26 32.12 -11.01
CA ASP A 127 -30.14 32.84 -10.41
C ASP A 127 -30.32 32.81 -8.89
N ALA A 128 -29.70 31.82 -8.26
CA ALA A 128 -29.84 31.52 -6.84
C ALA A 128 -29.00 32.45 -5.93
N SER A 129 -28.42 33.53 -6.45
CA SER A 129 -27.52 34.40 -5.67
C SER A 129 -28.23 35.34 -4.68
N THR A 130 -29.57 35.47 -4.76
CA THR A 130 -30.34 36.48 -3.99
C THR A 130 -31.60 35.95 -3.28
N VAL A 131 -31.84 34.63 -3.21
CA VAL A 131 -33.13 34.09 -2.73
C VAL A 131 -32.97 33.15 -1.53
N MET A 132 -33.91 33.21 -0.58
CA MET A 132 -33.97 32.34 0.60
C MET A 132 -34.20 30.88 0.19
N ALA A 133 -33.30 29.98 0.59
CA ALA A 133 -33.44 28.54 0.35
C ALA A 133 -34.46 27.90 1.31
N THR A 134 -35.26 26.95 0.83
CA THR A 134 -36.12 26.12 1.69
C THR A 134 -35.28 25.08 2.44
N GLN A 135 -35.75 24.65 3.61
CA GLN A 135 -35.07 23.59 4.38
C GLN A 135 -34.93 22.30 3.56
N ASP A 136 -36.01 21.87 2.90
CA ASP A 136 -36.00 20.67 2.04
C ASP A 136 -34.92 20.74 0.94
N TYR A 137 -34.71 21.92 0.33
CA TYR A 137 -33.68 22.08 -0.70
C TYR A 137 -32.27 21.91 -0.13
N VAL A 138 -32.03 22.42 1.08
CA VAL A 138 -30.74 22.29 1.76
C VAL A 138 -30.50 20.84 2.18
N ASP A 139 -31.50 20.18 2.76
CA ASP A 139 -31.42 18.80 3.21
C ASP A 139 -31.17 17.84 2.02
N ASP A 140 -31.87 18.04 0.89
CA ASP A 140 -31.65 17.28 -0.35
C ASP A 140 -30.21 17.43 -0.88
N LYS A 141 -29.65 18.65 -0.82
CA LYS A 141 -28.30 18.92 -1.30
C LYS A 141 -27.22 18.36 -0.38
N ILE A 142 -27.43 18.38 0.92
CA ILE A 142 -26.55 17.74 1.90
C ILE A 142 -26.57 16.23 1.67
N ALA A 143 -27.74 15.63 1.52
CA ALA A 143 -27.88 14.19 1.25
C ALA A 143 -27.21 13.78 -0.08
N GLU A 144 -27.32 14.59 -1.14
CA GLU A 144 -26.61 14.37 -2.41
C GLU A 144 -25.09 14.44 -2.21
N HIS A 145 -24.61 15.41 -1.45
CA HIS A 145 -23.18 15.60 -1.19
C HIS A 145 -22.57 14.48 -0.35
N GLU A 146 -23.25 14.05 0.72
CA GLU A 146 -22.81 12.95 1.60
C GLU A 146 -22.62 11.63 0.86
N GLN A 147 -23.43 11.39 -0.18
CA GLN A 147 -23.34 10.20 -1.03
C GLN A 147 -22.35 10.36 -2.18
N SER A 148 -21.82 11.57 -2.39
CA SER A 148 -20.91 11.87 -3.49
C SER A 148 -19.45 11.79 -3.06
N CYS A 149 -18.59 11.32 -3.98
CA CYS A 149 -17.13 11.45 -3.85
C CYS A 149 -16.61 12.62 -4.71
N ARG A 150 -17.37 13.71 -4.84
CA ARG A 150 -17.02 14.87 -5.68
C ARG A 150 -15.98 15.78 -5.00
N HIS A 151 -14.88 15.20 -4.53
CA HIS A 151 -13.69 15.92 -4.08
C HIS A 151 -12.50 15.58 -4.97
N PRO A 152 -11.52 16.49 -5.09
CA PRO A 152 -10.27 16.19 -5.77
C PRO A 152 -9.52 15.07 -5.04
N ASP A 153 -8.71 14.33 -5.79
CA ASP A 153 -7.75 13.38 -5.23
C ASP A 153 -6.69 14.12 -4.39
N ALA A 154 -6.19 13.47 -3.34
CA ALA A 154 -5.09 14.03 -2.58
C ALA A 154 -3.80 14.02 -3.39
N THR A 155 -2.96 15.02 -3.15
CA THR A 155 -1.61 15.11 -3.69
C THR A 155 -0.61 15.20 -2.54
N LEU A 156 0.68 15.26 -2.86
CA LEU A 156 1.73 15.45 -1.84
C LEU A 156 1.66 16.83 -1.16
N THR A 157 0.96 17.79 -1.75
CA THR A 157 0.88 19.19 -1.29
C THR A 157 -0.53 19.63 -0.92
N GLU A 158 -1.56 18.95 -1.44
CA GLU A 158 -2.97 19.31 -1.27
C GLU A 158 -3.78 18.13 -0.74
N LYS A 159 -4.71 18.41 0.17
CA LYS A 159 -5.59 17.40 0.76
C LYS A 159 -6.69 17.00 -0.23
N GLY A 160 -7.09 15.73 -0.21
CA GLY A 160 -8.16 15.18 -1.06
C GLY A 160 -8.48 13.73 -0.68
N PHE A 161 -9.20 13.00 -1.55
CA PHE A 161 -9.43 11.57 -1.36
C PHE A 161 -8.26 10.71 -1.86
N THR A 162 -8.04 9.57 -1.21
CA THR A 162 -7.02 8.59 -1.61
C THR A 162 -7.60 7.19 -1.56
N GLN A 163 -7.26 6.36 -2.54
CA GLN A 163 -7.57 4.94 -2.49
C GLN A 163 -6.41 4.17 -1.84
N LEU A 164 -6.74 3.17 -1.02
CA LEU A 164 -5.76 2.40 -0.28
C LEU A 164 -5.27 1.18 -1.07
N SER A 165 -3.98 0.85 -0.94
CA SER A 165 -3.39 -0.36 -1.49
C SER A 165 -2.56 -1.11 -0.45
N SER A 166 -2.65 -2.44 -0.47
CA SER A 166 -1.83 -3.32 0.36
C SER A 166 -0.67 -3.97 -0.40
N ALA A 167 -0.38 -3.53 -1.63
CA ALA A 167 0.77 -4.00 -2.39
C ALA A 167 2.08 -3.44 -1.79
N THR A 168 3.13 -4.26 -1.72
CA THR A 168 4.45 -3.88 -1.16
C THR A 168 5.47 -3.46 -2.22
N ASN A 169 5.09 -3.52 -3.50
CA ASN A 169 5.94 -3.21 -4.66
C ASN A 169 5.21 -2.32 -5.69
N SER A 170 4.20 -1.57 -5.26
CA SER A 170 3.44 -0.69 -6.17
C SER A 170 4.28 0.51 -6.58
N THR A 171 4.16 0.91 -7.85
CA THR A 171 4.73 2.15 -8.41
C THR A 171 3.68 3.27 -8.52
N SER A 172 2.48 3.07 -7.98
CA SER A 172 1.40 4.06 -8.08
C SER A 172 1.63 5.25 -7.16
N GLU A 173 1.51 6.45 -7.70
CA GLU A 173 1.52 7.72 -6.93
C GLU A 173 0.11 8.15 -6.48
N LYS A 174 -0.92 7.41 -6.90
CA LYS A 174 -2.34 7.73 -6.60
C LYS A 174 -2.90 6.94 -5.41
N LEU A 175 -2.17 5.92 -4.94
CA LEU A 175 -2.63 5.01 -3.91
C LEU A 175 -1.82 5.20 -2.63
N ALA A 176 -2.50 5.27 -1.49
CA ALA A 176 -1.85 5.31 -0.19
C ALA A 176 -1.62 3.88 0.34
N ALA A 177 -0.48 3.67 1.00
CA ALA A 177 -0.13 2.38 1.58
C ALA A 177 -0.97 2.10 2.84
N THR A 178 -1.47 0.87 3.00
CA THR A 178 -2.14 0.43 4.23
C THR A 178 -1.13 0.06 5.33
N PRO A 179 -1.54 0.06 6.61
CA PRO A 179 -0.73 -0.51 7.69
C PRO A 179 -0.30 -1.96 7.42
N LYS A 180 -1.10 -2.73 6.68
CA LYS A 180 -0.76 -4.09 6.26
C LYS A 180 0.43 -4.12 5.29
N ALA A 181 0.46 -3.24 4.28
CA ALA A 181 1.61 -3.13 3.37
C ALA A 181 2.87 -2.70 4.14
N VAL A 182 2.74 -1.69 5.01
CA VAL A 182 3.87 -1.21 5.83
C VAL A 182 4.41 -2.32 6.73
N LYS A 183 3.53 -3.07 7.40
CA LYS A 183 3.95 -4.21 8.22
C LYS A 183 4.67 -5.27 7.40
N ALA A 184 4.12 -5.65 6.23
CA ALA A 184 4.73 -6.67 5.38
C ALA A 184 6.11 -6.24 4.86
N ALA A 185 6.29 -4.95 4.50
CA ALA A 185 7.59 -4.41 4.11
C ALA A 185 8.58 -4.43 5.29
N ASN A 186 8.14 -4.05 6.49
CA ASN A 186 8.96 -4.06 7.70
C ASN A 186 9.37 -5.49 8.12
N ASP A 187 8.44 -6.46 8.05
CA ASP A 187 8.74 -7.86 8.32
C ASP A 187 9.75 -8.43 7.31
N ASN A 188 9.67 -8.03 6.03
CA ASN A 188 10.69 -8.41 5.03
C ASN A 188 12.05 -7.79 5.34
N ALA A 189 12.10 -6.53 5.78
CA ALA A 189 13.35 -5.87 6.16
C ALA A 189 13.99 -6.57 7.37
N ASN A 190 13.19 -6.93 8.38
CA ASN A 190 13.65 -7.61 9.60
C ASN A 190 14.14 -9.04 9.37
N SER A 191 13.81 -9.68 8.24
CA SER A 191 14.32 -11.01 7.89
C SER A 191 15.65 -10.97 7.13
N ARG A 192 16.19 -9.78 6.81
CA ARG A 192 17.49 -9.62 6.15
C ARG A 192 18.62 -9.58 7.17
N LEU A 193 19.81 -10.01 6.73
CA LEU A 193 21.02 -9.89 7.54
C LEU A 193 21.41 -8.42 7.72
N ALA A 194 21.76 -8.06 8.94
CA ALA A 194 22.19 -6.72 9.33
C ALA A 194 23.67 -6.52 9.00
N LYS A 195 23.96 -5.56 8.11
CA LYS A 195 25.33 -5.28 7.65
C LYS A 195 26.29 -4.97 8.81
N ASN A 196 25.84 -4.21 9.80
CA ASN A 196 26.65 -3.83 10.97
C ASN A 196 26.90 -5.00 11.95
N GLN A 197 26.16 -6.11 11.83
CA GLN A 197 26.40 -7.32 12.61
C GLN A 197 27.45 -8.24 11.99
N ASN A 198 27.94 -7.93 10.78
CA ASN A 198 29.01 -8.68 10.10
C ASN A 198 28.78 -10.20 10.12
N GLY A 199 27.54 -10.66 9.94
CA GLY A 199 27.17 -12.07 9.89
C GLY A 199 26.97 -12.74 11.26
N ALA A 200 26.99 -12.00 12.37
CA ALA A 200 26.68 -12.56 13.69
C ALA A 200 25.25 -13.13 13.77
N ASP A 201 24.33 -12.56 12.99
CA ASP A 201 22.91 -12.88 12.84
C ASP A 201 22.60 -13.95 11.80
N ILE A 202 23.62 -14.57 11.19
CA ILE A 202 23.43 -15.75 10.35
C ILE A 202 22.87 -16.90 11.21
N GLN A 203 21.66 -17.33 10.87
CA GLN A 203 20.93 -18.37 11.62
C GLN A 203 21.68 -19.71 11.64
N ASP A 204 22.19 -20.15 10.49
CA ASP A 204 23.03 -21.35 10.38
C ASP A 204 24.35 -21.00 9.68
N LYS A 205 25.38 -20.77 10.50
CA LYS A 205 26.72 -20.42 10.03
C LYS A 205 27.37 -21.56 9.25
N SER A 206 27.07 -22.82 9.57
CA SER A 206 27.66 -23.96 8.85
C SER A 206 27.07 -24.08 7.46
N ALA A 207 25.74 -24.00 7.33
CA ALA A 207 25.07 -24.03 6.03
C ALA A 207 25.45 -22.82 5.17
N PHE A 208 25.62 -21.64 5.79
CA PHE A 208 26.13 -20.45 5.08
C PHE A 208 27.52 -20.69 4.49
N LEU A 209 28.47 -21.21 5.28
CA LEU A 209 29.83 -21.53 4.82
C LEU A 209 29.82 -22.55 3.68
N ASP A 210 29.00 -23.60 3.78
CA ASP A 210 28.84 -24.60 2.71
C ASP A 210 28.31 -23.95 1.41
N ASN A 211 27.30 -23.07 1.50
CA ASN A 211 26.70 -22.39 0.34
C ASN A 211 27.64 -21.41 -0.37
N VAL A 212 28.54 -20.76 0.36
CA VAL A 212 29.58 -19.88 -0.23
C VAL A 212 30.83 -20.66 -0.66
N GLY A 213 30.83 -21.98 -0.55
CA GLY A 213 31.92 -22.84 -0.97
C GLY A 213 33.11 -22.89 -0.02
N VAL A 214 32.96 -22.48 1.25
CA VAL A 214 33.96 -22.68 2.30
C VAL A 214 33.72 -24.06 2.92
N THR A 215 34.31 -25.08 2.30
CA THR A 215 34.17 -26.48 2.68
C THR A 215 35.53 -27.07 3.02
N SER A 216 35.55 -28.25 3.65
CA SER A 216 36.79 -28.98 3.91
C SER A 216 37.55 -29.43 2.65
N LEU A 217 36.94 -29.30 1.46
CA LEU A 217 37.57 -29.54 0.17
C LEU A 217 38.27 -28.30 -0.41
N THR A 218 37.79 -27.10 -0.06
CA THR A 218 38.31 -25.82 -0.57
C THR A 218 39.21 -25.11 0.44
N PHE A 219 39.01 -25.35 1.74
CA PHE A 219 39.81 -24.81 2.84
C PHE A 219 40.00 -25.87 3.93
N MET A 220 41.19 -25.94 4.53
CA MET A 220 41.41 -26.79 5.70
C MET A 220 40.88 -26.10 6.96
N LYS A 221 39.74 -26.56 7.46
CA LYS A 221 39.16 -26.09 8.72
C LYS A 221 40.09 -26.39 9.88
N ASN A 222 40.29 -25.44 10.79
CA ASN A 222 40.86 -25.74 12.10
C ASN A 222 39.76 -26.32 13.02
N ASN A 223 39.90 -27.58 13.40
CA ASN A 223 38.96 -28.31 14.25
C ASN A 223 39.30 -28.16 15.75
N GLY A 224 40.44 -27.57 16.10
CA GLY A 224 40.89 -27.42 17.48
C GLY A 224 41.54 -28.69 18.05
N GLU A 225 41.51 -28.84 19.37
CA GLU A 225 42.10 -29.98 20.07
C GLU A 225 41.35 -31.27 19.76
N MET A 226 42.09 -32.32 19.39
CA MET A 226 41.52 -33.65 19.20
C MET A 226 41.03 -34.26 20.52
N PRO A 227 40.07 -35.21 20.50
CA PRO A 227 39.62 -35.92 21.69
C PRO A 227 40.78 -36.56 22.48
N LEU A 228 40.66 -36.63 23.81
CA LEU A 228 41.72 -37.10 24.69
C LEU A 228 42.14 -38.56 24.41
N ASP A 229 41.21 -39.39 23.98
CA ASP A 229 41.37 -40.82 23.68
C ASP A 229 41.38 -41.10 22.17
N ALA A 230 41.56 -40.05 21.36
CA ALA A 230 41.60 -40.12 19.90
C ALA A 230 42.55 -41.20 19.41
N ASP A 231 42.04 -42.05 18.53
CA ASP A 231 42.84 -42.95 17.71
C ASP A 231 42.97 -42.33 16.31
N LEU A 232 44.19 -42.04 15.87
CA LEU A 232 44.43 -41.36 14.59
C LEU A 232 43.95 -42.18 13.40
N ASN A 233 43.72 -43.48 13.54
CA ASN A 233 43.11 -44.28 12.49
C ASN A 233 41.68 -43.85 12.17
N THR A 234 40.93 -43.33 13.14
CA THR A 234 39.53 -42.90 12.90
C THR A 234 39.40 -41.61 12.09
N PHE A 235 40.49 -40.85 11.96
CA PHE A 235 40.53 -39.54 11.30
C PHE A 235 40.64 -39.67 9.77
N GLY A 236 39.57 -40.16 9.14
CA GLY A 236 39.47 -40.39 7.70
C GLY A 236 39.27 -39.14 6.83
N PRO A 237 39.33 -39.27 5.49
CA PRO A 237 39.06 -38.19 4.54
C PRO A 237 37.55 -37.91 4.39
N VAL A 238 36.85 -37.68 5.50
CA VAL A 238 35.42 -37.39 5.58
C VAL A 238 35.19 -36.05 6.25
N LYS A 239 34.04 -35.40 5.98
CA LYS A 239 33.72 -34.03 6.47
C LYS A 239 33.95 -33.86 7.98
N ALA A 240 33.72 -34.90 8.78
CA ALA A 240 33.90 -34.88 10.22
C ALA A 240 35.37 -34.69 10.66
N TYR A 241 36.34 -35.19 9.89
CA TYR A 241 37.75 -35.26 10.30
C TYR A 241 38.70 -34.46 9.40
N LEU A 242 38.30 -34.11 8.17
CA LEU A 242 39.10 -33.25 7.31
C LEU A 242 39.39 -31.90 7.98
N GLY A 243 40.64 -31.46 7.89
CA GLY A 243 41.12 -30.22 8.50
C GLY A 243 42.36 -30.41 9.36
N ILE A 244 42.54 -29.48 10.28
CA ILE A 244 43.69 -29.36 11.17
C ILE A 244 43.22 -29.62 12.59
N TRP A 245 43.95 -30.46 13.32
CA TRP A 245 43.67 -30.83 14.71
C TRP A 245 44.92 -30.59 15.55
N SER A 246 44.79 -29.96 16.70
CA SER A 246 45.88 -29.85 17.67
C SER A 246 45.90 -31.06 18.60
N LYS A 247 47.12 -31.41 19.03
CA LYS A 247 47.40 -32.29 20.16
C LYS A 247 48.29 -31.54 21.13
N ALA A 248 47.71 -30.87 22.11
CA ALA A 248 48.39 -29.96 23.02
C ALA A 248 49.15 -30.68 24.14
N THR A 249 48.74 -31.89 24.52
CA THR A 249 49.36 -32.69 25.58
C THR A 249 49.74 -34.08 25.09
N SER A 250 50.75 -34.69 25.69
CA SER A 250 51.19 -36.05 25.37
C SER A 250 50.25 -37.15 25.89
N THR A 251 49.25 -36.79 26.68
CA THR A 251 48.32 -37.75 27.31
C THR A 251 47.67 -38.66 26.26
N ASN A 252 47.82 -39.97 26.42
CA ASN A 252 47.29 -41.01 25.53
C ASN A 252 47.75 -40.92 24.05
N ALA A 253 48.76 -40.11 23.74
CA ALA A 253 49.39 -40.12 22.43
C ALA A 253 50.39 -41.27 22.37
N THR A 254 49.93 -42.46 21.98
CA THR A 254 50.79 -43.66 21.92
C THR A 254 50.75 -44.30 20.54
N LEU A 255 51.73 -45.16 20.27
CA LEU A 255 51.78 -45.95 19.04
C LEU A 255 50.54 -46.85 18.88
N GLU A 256 49.96 -47.37 19.97
CA GLU A 256 48.71 -48.17 19.92
C GLU A 256 47.50 -47.35 19.47
N LYS A 257 47.53 -46.04 19.71
CA LYS A 257 46.53 -45.06 19.22
C LYS A 257 46.90 -44.48 17.86
N ASN A 258 47.85 -45.11 17.18
CA ASN A 258 48.28 -44.80 15.81
C ASN A 258 48.91 -43.42 15.65
N PHE A 259 49.42 -42.83 16.73
CA PHE A 259 50.32 -41.67 16.65
C PHE A 259 51.66 -42.08 15.99
N PRO A 260 52.35 -41.16 15.32
CA PRO A 260 53.64 -41.46 14.69
C PRO A 260 54.78 -41.73 15.68
N GLU A 261 54.66 -41.25 16.92
CA GLU A 261 55.60 -41.44 18.03
C GLU A 261 54.86 -41.44 19.37
N ASP A 262 55.43 -42.06 20.40
CA ASP A 262 54.89 -41.96 21.76
C ASP A 262 55.06 -40.56 22.34
N ASN A 263 54.12 -40.15 23.18
CA ASN A 263 54.03 -38.82 23.76
C ASN A 263 53.92 -37.69 22.72
N ALA A 264 53.46 -38.00 21.50
CA ALA A 264 53.34 -37.01 20.43
C ALA A 264 52.49 -35.80 20.86
N VAL A 265 53.07 -34.62 20.72
CA VAL A 265 52.42 -33.31 20.86
C VAL A 265 52.64 -32.58 19.55
N GLY A 266 51.61 -31.93 19.00
CA GLY A 266 51.75 -31.27 17.71
C GLY A 266 50.44 -31.03 17.00
N VAL A 267 50.48 -31.11 15.68
CA VAL A 267 49.36 -30.82 14.79
C VAL A 267 49.18 -31.97 13.81
N LEU A 268 47.95 -32.50 13.75
CA LEU A 268 47.52 -33.44 12.72
C LEU A 268 46.75 -32.68 11.63
N GLU A 269 47.12 -32.93 10.39
CA GLU A 269 46.43 -32.45 9.20
C GLU A 269 45.85 -33.64 8.46
N VAL A 270 44.54 -33.61 8.22
CA VAL A 270 43.80 -34.65 7.48
C VAL A 270 43.24 -34.00 6.22
N PHE A 271 43.65 -34.46 5.05
CA PHE A 271 43.23 -33.86 3.79
C PHE A 271 43.00 -34.90 2.69
N ALA A 272 42.07 -34.58 1.79
CA ALA A 272 41.65 -35.45 0.70
C ALA A 272 42.64 -35.41 -0.46
N ALA A 273 43.82 -36.00 -0.27
CA ALA A 273 44.87 -36.09 -1.28
C ALA A 273 45.61 -37.42 -1.21
N GLY A 274 46.56 -37.61 -2.13
CA GLY A 274 47.40 -38.81 -2.18
C GLY A 274 46.61 -40.05 -2.62
N ASN A 275 47.05 -41.22 -2.16
CA ASN A 275 46.45 -42.48 -2.54
C ASN A 275 45.07 -42.66 -1.90
N PHE A 276 44.10 -43.13 -2.69
CA PHE A 276 42.69 -43.28 -2.28
C PHE A 276 42.07 -42.02 -1.62
N ALA A 277 42.61 -40.83 -1.95
CA ALA A 277 42.18 -39.54 -1.42
C ALA A 277 42.18 -39.44 0.12
N GLY A 278 43.06 -40.16 0.81
CA GLY A 278 43.24 -40.01 2.26
C GLY A 278 44.70 -39.86 2.62
N THR A 279 45.06 -38.70 3.17
CA THR A 279 46.41 -38.41 3.67
C THR A 279 46.30 -37.79 5.06
N GLN A 280 47.21 -38.23 5.93
CA GLN A 280 47.46 -37.63 7.22
C GLN A 280 48.90 -37.14 7.27
N ARG A 281 49.10 -35.91 7.73
CA ARG A 281 50.41 -35.36 8.07
C ARG A 281 50.39 -34.97 9.54
N PHE A 282 51.37 -35.42 10.30
CA PHE A 282 51.53 -35.03 11.70
C PHE A 282 52.85 -34.28 11.84
N THR A 283 52.78 -33.05 12.35
CA THR A 283 53.96 -32.25 12.69
C THR A 283 54.07 -32.20 14.21
N THR A 284 55.14 -32.74 14.76
CA THR A 284 55.38 -32.73 16.20
C THR A 284 55.80 -31.33 16.66
N ARG A 285 55.70 -31.05 17.97
CA ARG A 285 56.10 -29.78 18.58
C ARG A 285 57.56 -29.43 18.32
N ASP A 286 58.41 -30.44 18.17
CA ASP A 286 59.84 -30.29 17.93
C ASP A 286 60.19 -30.24 16.44
N GLY A 287 59.17 -30.22 15.56
CA GLY A 287 59.33 -30.02 14.12
C GLY A 287 59.55 -31.31 13.31
N ASN A 288 59.41 -32.50 13.91
CA ASN A 288 59.41 -33.74 13.15
C ASN A 288 58.11 -33.83 12.35
N VAL A 289 58.22 -34.13 11.06
CA VAL A 289 57.05 -34.24 10.19
C VAL A 289 56.92 -35.68 9.72
N TYR A 290 55.76 -36.27 9.99
CA TYR A 290 55.38 -37.60 9.57
C TYR A 290 54.23 -37.50 8.58
N ILE A 291 54.24 -38.34 7.56
CA ILE A 291 53.15 -38.43 6.59
C ILE A 291 52.77 -39.89 6.37
N ARG A 292 51.46 -40.16 6.31
CA ARG A 292 50.93 -41.44 5.84
C ARG A 292 49.74 -41.20 4.92
N ARG A 293 49.46 -42.20 4.11
CA ARG A 293 48.32 -42.22 3.18
C ARG A 293 47.54 -43.50 3.37
N LEU A 294 46.31 -43.52 2.89
CA LEU A 294 45.51 -44.74 2.88
C LEU A 294 46.19 -45.84 2.05
N ALA A 295 46.15 -47.06 2.57
CA ALA A 295 46.65 -48.26 1.91
C ALA A 295 45.59 -48.87 0.96
N ASN A 296 44.31 -48.61 1.21
CA ASN A 296 43.16 -48.97 0.36
C ASN A 296 42.03 -47.94 0.53
N LYS A 297 40.93 -48.08 -0.21
CA LYS A 297 39.73 -47.24 -0.05
C LYS A 297 39.29 -47.21 1.43
N TRP A 298 38.96 -46.01 1.92
CA TRP A 298 38.46 -45.79 3.28
C TRP A 298 37.26 -46.70 3.57
N ASN A 299 37.31 -47.41 4.70
CA ASN A 299 36.32 -48.39 5.12
C ASN A 299 35.11 -47.79 5.86
N GLY A 300 35.15 -46.49 6.16
CA GLY A 300 34.09 -45.79 6.89
C GLY A 300 34.37 -45.59 8.39
N SER A 301 35.41 -46.21 8.95
CA SER A 301 35.65 -46.21 10.40
C SER A 301 37.09 -45.84 10.77
N ASP A 302 38.09 -46.61 10.33
CA ASP A 302 39.45 -46.57 10.90
C ASP A 302 40.59 -46.86 9.90
N GLY A 303 40.32 -46.99 8.60
CA GLY A 303 41.38 -47.14 7.62
C GLY A 303 40.94 -47.87 6.36
N PRO A 304 41.82 -48.68 5.74
CA PRO A 304 43.16 -49.05 6.21
C PRO A 304 44.21 -47.96 5.93
N TRP A 305 44.95 -47.56 6.96
CA TRP A 305 46.09 -46.64 6.83
C TRP A 305 47.38 -47.37 6.50
N GLY A 306 48.23 -46.74 5.69
CA GLY A 306 49.62 -47.15 5.56
C GLY A 306 50.46 -46.73 6.77
N ILE A 307 51.72 -47.17 6.79
CA ILE A 307 52.67 -46.78 7.83
C ILE A 307 52.99 -45.28 7.77
N TRP A 308 53.27 -44.70 8.94
CA TRP A 308 53.89 -43.38 9.04
C TRP A 308 55.27 -43.37 8.39
N ARG A 309 55.54 -42.34 7.61
CA ARG A 309 56.86 -42.06 7.02
C ARG A 309 57.37 -40.76 7.61
N HIS A 310 58.50 -40.82 8.30
CA HIS A 310 59.23 -39.63 8.73
C HIS A 310 59.79 -38.93 7.48
N THR A 311 59.56 -37.63 7.34
CA THR A 311 59.88 -36.86 6.12
C THR A 311 61.31 -36.30 6.09
N GLN A 312 62.10 -36.50 7.15
CA GLN A 312 63.53 -36.23 7.08
C GLN A 312 64.22 -37.36 6.31
N SER A 313 64.66 -37.08 5.09
CA SER A 313 65.60 -37.93 4.35
C SER A 313 66.96 -37.87 5.03
N ALA A 314 67.19 -38.80 5.95
CA ALA A 314 68.48 -39.15 6.56
C ALA A 314 69.34 -37.97 7.06
N THR A 315 69.62 -37.94 8.37
CA THR A 315 70.90 -37.38 8.81
C THR A 315 72.00 -38.18 8.12
N ARG A 316 72.52 -37.71 7.00
CA ARG A 316 73.79 -38.20 6.49
C ARG A 316 74.81 -37.76 7.53
N PRO A 317 75.45 -38.66 8.30
CA PRO A 317 76.63 -38.23 9.04
C PRO A 317 77.57 -37.63 8.00
N LEU A 318 78.01 -36.39 8.21
CA LEU A 318 79.13 -35.88 7.45
C LEU A 318 80.26 -36.87 7.73
N SER A 319 80.72 -37.59 6.69
CA SER A 319 81.84 -38.49 6.86
C SER A 319 82.97 -37.69 7.49
N THR A 320 83.51 -38.18 8.61
CA THR A 320 84.69 -37.57 9.25
C THR A 320 85.93 -37.64 8.36
N THR A 321 85.82 -38.26 7.19
CA THR A 321 86.86 -38.41 6.17
C THR A 321 86.66 -37.50 4.96
N ILE A 322 85.52 -36.80 4.83
CA ILE A 322 85.30 -35.87 3.71
C ILE A 322 85.88 -34.49 4.09
N ASP A 323 86.90 -34.07 3.36
CA ASP A 323 87.41 -32.70 3.39
C ASP A 323 86.48 -31.79 2.56
N LEU A 324 85.87 -30.80 3.22
CA LEU A 324 85.00 -29.80 2.61
C LEU A 324 85.68 -29.02 1.47
N ASN A 325 87.03 -28.95 1.44
CA ASN A 325 87.78 -28.30 0.37
C ASN A 325 87.87 -29.12 -0.93
N THR A 326 87.48 -30.39 -0.91
CA THR A 326 87.46 -31.27 -2.10
C THR A 326 86.14 -31.19 -2.87
N LEU A 327 85.13 -30.51 -2.33
CA LEU A 327 83.88 -30.19 -3.02
C LEU A 327 84.08 -28.90 -3.83
N GLY A 328 84.87 -29.01 -4.90
CA GLY A 328 85.01 -27.96 -5.89
C GLY A 328 83.64 -27.58 -6.48
N ALA A 329 83.41 -26.27 -6.62
CA ALA A 329 82.17 -25.70 -7.14
C ALA A 329 81.76 -26.36 -8.47
N ALA A 330 80.57 -26.96 -8.48
CA ALA A 330 79.80 -27.31 -9.66
C ALA A 330 78.34 -26.93 -9.39
#